data_AF-A0A6P0TU34-F1
#
_entry.id   AF-A0A6P0TU34-F1
#
_cell.length_a   1.000
_cell.length_b   1.000
_cell.length_c   1.000
_cell.angle_alpha   90.00
_cell.angle_beta   90.00
_cell.angle_gamma   90.00
#
_symmetry.space_group_name_H-M   'P 1'
#
loop_
_entity.id
_entity.type
_entity.pdbx_description
1 polymer ?
#
loop_
_entity_poly.entity_id
_entity_poly.type
_entity_poly.pdbx_seq_one_letter_code
_entity_poly.pdbx_strand_id
1 'polypeptide(L)'
;MIDLDPVFNDLSCQPLAVDKYEASQRMESLVTVLVEAPDNGLGSSLRINDSFHILEIAKEYTMTDWFFDSELPKEARDFLVQLSTKSPLLAEQKDEVILDAELCEVRVGDFPSEAFRAAYLVKTPLVSL
;
A
#
# COMPACT_ATOMS: atom_id res chain seq x y z
N MET A 1 19.79 2.88 -8.72
CA MET A 1 18.56 2.92 -7.91
C MET A 1 17.88 1.58 -8.11
N ILE A 2 17.61 0.85 -7.04
CA ILE A 2 16.86 -0.41 -7.12
C ILE A 2 15.41 -0.02 -7.39
N ASP A 3 14.85 -0.45 -8.53
CA ASP A 3 13.45 -0.21 -8.90
C ASP A 3 12.60 -1.40 -8.44
N LEU A 4 12.56 -1.60 -7.12
CA LEU A 4 11.79 -2.66 -6.47
C LEU A 4 10.90 -2.05 -5.39
N ASP A 5 10.11 -1.05 -5.80
CA ASP A 5 9.16 -0.41 -4.90
C ASP A 5 8.09 -1.43 -4.47
N PRO A 6 7.85 -1.62 -3.16
CA PRO A 6 6.80 -2.50 -2.68
C PRO A 6 5.41 -2.06 -3.17
N VAL A 7 4.48 -3.01 -3.18
CA VAL A 7 3.07 -2.76 -3.49
C VAL A 7 2.24 -2.82 -2.22
N PHE A 8 1.38 -1.84 -1.99
CA PHE A 8 0.43 -1.88 -0.87
C PHE A 8 -0.65 -2.94 -1.11
N ASN A 9 -0.85 -3.82 -0.13
CA ASN A 9 -1.90 -4.83 -0.12
C ASN A 9 -3.21 -4.24 0.39
N ASP A 10 -4.09 -3.85 -0.53
CA ASP A 10 -5.43 -3.32 -0.25
C ASP A 10 -6.32 -4.28 0.55
N LEU A 11 -6.16 -5.60 0.36
CA LEU A 11 -6.90 -6.59 1.14
C LEU A 11 -6.46 -6.68 2.60
N SER A 12 -5.28 -6.13 2.97
CA SER A 12 -4.84 -6.12 4.37
C SER A 12 -5.68 -5.22 5.28
N CYS A 13 -6.48 -4.32 4.71
CA CYS A 13 -7.48 -3.57 5.46
C CYS A 13 -8.64 -4.44 5.95
N GLN A 14 -8.74 -5.70 5.52
CA GLN A 14 -9.82 -6.61 5.89
C GLN A 14 -9.30 -7.76 6.77
N PRO A 15 -9.85 -7.94 7.99
CA PRO A 15 -10.94 -7.17 8.58
C PRO A 15 -10.49 -5.77 9.00
N LEU A 16 -11.42 -4.81 8.94
CA LEU A 16 -11.22 -3.47 9.49
C LEU A 16 -10.73 -3.56 10.94
N ALA A 17 -9.89 -2.60 11.35
CA ALA A 17 -9.58 -2.43 12.75
C ALA A 17 -10.86 -2.15 13.56
N VAL A 18 -10.89 -2.61 14.79
CA VAL A 18 -12.05 -2.48 15.70
C VAL A 18 -12.33 -1.02 16.00
N ASP A 19 -11.29 -0.21 16.11
CA ASP A 19 -11.36 1.22 16.34
C ASP A 19 -10.18 1.97 15.73
N LYS A 20 -10.21 3.30 15.89
CA LYS A 20 -9.17 4.24 15.48
C LYS A 20 -7.80 3.92 16.10
N TYR A 21 -7.77 3.44 17.34
CA TYR A 21 -6.52 3.16 18.03
C TYR A 21 -5.81 1.95 17.43
N GLU A 22 -6.55 0.85 17.19
CA GLU A 22 -5.99 -0.32 16.50
C GLU A 22 -5.58 0.03 15.06
N ALA A 23 -6.38 0.81 14.33
CA ALA A 23 -6.03 1.27 12.99
C ALA A 23 -4.68 2.00 12.99
N SER A 24 -4.45 2.87 13.98
CA SER A 24 -3.19 3.59 14.11
C SER A 24 -2.00 2.68 14.44
N GLN A 25 -2.17 1.65 15.26
CA GLN A 25 -1.10 0.69 15.55
C GLN A 25 -0.69 -0.11 14.30
N ARG A 26 -1.66 -0.49 13.46
CA ARG A 26 -1.40 -1.15 12.17
C ARG A 26 -0.66 -0.23 11.20
N MET A 27 -1.10 1.02 11.09
CA MET A 27 -0.43 2.03 10.27
C MET A 27 0.99 2.35 10.74
N GLU A 28 1.21 2.48 12.05
CA GLU A 28 2.56 2.66 12.61
C GLU A 28 3.47 1.48 12.26
N SER A 29 2.95 0.25 12.33
CA SER A 29 3.69 -0.96 11.93
C SER A 29 4.05 -0.93 10.44
N LEU A 30 3.13 -0.52 9.57
CA LEU A 30 3.39 -0.33 8.14
C LEU A 30 4.48 0.73 7.91
N VAL A 31 4.43 1.86 8.64
CA VAL A 31 5.46 2.90 8.55
C VAL A 31 6.83 2.36 8.92
N THR A 32 6.95 1.60 10.02
CA THR A 32 8.22 0.98 10.42
C THR A 32 8.77 0.09 9.31
N VAL A 33 7.94 -0.76 8.72
CA VAL A 33 8.35 -1.63 7.59
C VAL A 33 8.85 -0.81 6.40
N LEU A 34 8.17 0.28 6.05
CA LEU A 34 8.53 1.12 4.91
C LEU A 34 9.79 1.96 5.16
N VAL A 35 10.05 2.37 6.40
CA VAL A 35 11.29 3.04 6.80
C VAL A 35 12.48 2.11 6.63
N GLU A 36 12.35 0.84 7.01
CA GLU A 36 13.42 -0.16 6.94
C GLU A 36 13.59 -0.80 5.54
N ALA A 37 12.58 -0.66 4.67
CA ALA A 37 12.55 -1.30 3.35
C ALA A 37 13.79 -0.99 2.48
N PRO A 38 14.25 0.27 2.35
CA PRO A 38 15.44 0.59 1.55
C PRO A 38 16.72 -0.07 2.05
N ASP A 39 16.91 -0.16 3.37
CA ASP A 39 18.07 -0.83 3.98
C ASP A 39 18.08 -2.34 3.72
N ASN A 40 16.92 -2.89 3.37
CA ASN A 40 16.73 -4.29 2.99
C ASN A 40 16.67 -4.50 1.46
N GLY A 41 17.08 -3.50 0.68
CA GLY A 41 17.20 -3.60 -0.78
C GLY A 41 15.89 -3.41 -1.55
N LEU A 42 14.85 -2.83 -0.92
CA LEU A 42 13.63 -2.41 -1.61
C LEU A 42 13.73 -0.95 -2.06
N GLY A 43 12.78 -0.54 -2.90
CA GLY A 43 12.64 0.86 -3.29
C GLY A 43 12.18 1.75 -2.13
N SER A 44 12.42 3.05 -2.27
CA SER A 44 12.00 4.08 -1.31
C SER A 44 10.62 4.69 -1.64
N SER A 45 9.86 4.07 -2.54
CA SER A 45 8.52 4.49 -2.93
C SER A 45 7.51 3.38 -2.62
N LEU A 46 6.23 3.70 -2.64
CA LEU A 46 5.15 2.72 -2.48
C LEU A 46 4.23 2.75 -3.71
N ARG A 47 3.99 1.59 -4.31
CA ARG A 47 2.98 1.44 -5.35
C ARG A 47 1.62 1.24 -4.70
N ILE A 48 0.64 2.05 -5.09
CA ILE A 48 -0.70 2.05 -4.52
C ILE A 48 -1.76 1.95 -5.62
N ASN A 49 -2.96 1.50 -5.24
CA ASN A 49 -4.14 1.59 -6.10
C ASN A 49 -4.73 3.02 -6.03
N ASP A 50 -5.48 3.42 -7.04
CA ASP A 50 -6.18 4.71 -7.11
C ASP A 50 -7.18 4.89 -5.96
N SER A 51 -7.71 3.80 -5.41
CA SER A 51 -8.60 3.82 -4.24
C SER A 51 -7.89 3.94 -2.90
N PHE A 52 -6.55 3.96 -2.85
CA PHE A 52 -5.79 3.86 -1.60
C PHE A 52 -6.23 4.87 -0.53
N HIS A 53 -6.41 6.13 -0.90
CA HIS A 53 -6.78 7.21 0.03
C HIS A 53 -8.18 7.04 0.63
N ILE A 54 -9.08 6.33 -0.06
CA ILE A 54 -10.47 6.12 0.40
C ILE A 54 -10.67 4.74 1.05
N LEU A 55 -9.62 3.93 1.19
CA LEU A 55 -9.72 2.65 1.89
C LEU A 55 -10.05 2.90 3.36
N GLU A 56 -11.12 2.26 3.83
CA GLU A 56 -11.42 2.18 5.27
C GLU A 56 -10.39 1.28 5.95
N ILE A 57 -9.80 1.79 7.04
CA ILE A 57 -8.87 1.06 7.91
C ILE A 57 -9.48 0.78 9.29
N ALA A 58 -10.49 1.57 9.66
CA ALA A 58 -11.47 1.29 10.71
C ALA A 58 -12.85 1.73 10.20
N LYS A 59 -13.93 1.35 10.89
CA LYS A 59 -15.28 1.76 10.50
C LYS A 59 -15.38 3.30 10.42
N GLU A 60 -15.81 3.83 9.27
CA GLU A 60 -15.94 5.27 9.01
C GLU A 60 -14.62 6.06 9.20
N TYR A 61 -13.47 5.37 9.08
CA TYR A 61 -12.14 5.95 9.25
C TYR A 61 -11.22 5.45 8.14
N THR A 62 -10.88 6.35 7.23
CA THR A 62 -10.13 6.08 5.99
C THR A 62 -8.63 6.33 6.14
N MET A 63 -7.85 5.89 5.15
CA MET A 63 -6.44 6.29 4.98
C MET A 63 -6.26 7.81 5.00
N THR A 64 -7.13 8.55 4.29
CA THR A 64 -7.13 10.02 4.33
C THR A 64 -7.35 10.57 5.73
N ASP A 65 -8.32 10.04 6.48
CA ASP A 65 -8.57 10.50 7.84
C ASP A 65 -7.35 10.30 8.73
N TRP A 66 -6.65 9.16 8.59
CA TRP A 66 -5.41 8.88 9.30
C TRP A 66 -4.28 9.87 8.97
N PHE A 67 -4.09 10.22 7.69
CA PHE A 67 -3.07 11.22 7.31
C PHE A 67 -3.30 12.58 7.98
N PHE A 68 -4.55 12.97 8.19
CA PHE A 68 -4.91 14.28 8.74
C PHE A 68 -5.21 14.28 10.24
N ASP A 69 -5.05 13.15 10.90
CA ASP A 69 -5.46 12.98 12.29
C ASP A 69 -4.49 13.61 13.30
N SER A 70 -4.83 14.80 13.79
CA SER A 70 -3.98 15.57 14.71
C SER A 70 -3.66 14.87 16.03
N GLU A 71 -4.41 13.82 16.39
CA GLU A 71 -4.19 13.08 17.63
C GLU A 71 -3.03 12.06 17.51
N LEU A 72 -2.56 11.77 16.29
CA LEU A 72 -1.50 10.80 16.04
C LEU A 72 -0.11 11.43 15.99
N PRO A 73 0.96 10.64 16.26
CA PRO A 73 2.34 11.09 16.11
C PRO A 73 2.58 11.73 14.75
N LYS A 74 3.19 12.92 14.77
CA LYS A 74 3.43 13.69 13.55
C LYS A 74 4.42 12.99 12.61
N GLU A 75 5.41 12.31 13.17
CA GLU A 75 6.51 11.69 12.41
C GLU A 75 6.02 10.59 11.46
N ALA A 76 5.18 9.67 11.92
CA ALA A 76 4.64 8.59 11.09
C ALA A 76 3.76 9.12 9.94
N ARG A 77 2.96 10.16 10.23
CA ARG A 77 2.12 10.82 9.23
C ARG A 77 2.97 11.58 8.21
N ASP A 78 3.93 12.37 8.67
CA ASP A 78 4.85 13.12 7.81
C ASP A 78 5.64 12.19 6.90
N PHE A 79 6.09 11.03 7.41
CA PHE A 79 6.78 10.03 6.61
C PHE A 79 5.92 9.53 5.44
N LEU A 80 4.69 9.06 5.69
CA LEU A 80 3.85 8.57 4.60
C LEU A 80 3.40 9.67 3.63
N VAL A 81 3.21 10.90 4.13
CA VAL A 81 2.91 12.06 3.26
C VAL A 81 4.10 12.40 2.36
N GLN A 82 5.33 12.20 2.84
CA GLN A 82 6.56 12.43 2.07
C GLN A 82 6.98 11.23 1.21
N LEU A 83 6.46 10.03 1.52
CA LEU A 83 6.75 8.82 0.79
C LEU A 83 6.29 8.99 -0.66
N SER A 84 7.21 8.88 -1.60
CA SER A 84 6.87 8.87 -3.02
C SER A 84 5.88 7.74 -3.28
N THR A 85 4.69 8.07 -3.78
CA THR A 85 3.70 7.07 -4.18
C THR A 85 3.64 6.96 -5.69
N LYS A 86 3.48 5.73 -6.19
CA LYS A 86 3.27 5.43 -7.60
C LYS A 86 1.85 4.90 -7.78
N SER A 87 1.00 5.68 -8.43
CA SER A 87 -0.38 5.33 -8.78
C SER A 87 -0.63 5.62 -10.26
N PRO A 88 -1.34 4.75 -11.00
CA PRO A 88 -1.83 3.43 -10.58
C PRO A 88 -0.69 2.41 -10.35
N LEU A 89 -0.98 1.24 -9.79
CA LEU A 89 0.00 0.22 -9.36
C LEU A 89 1.12 -0.08 -10.37
N LEU A 90 0.77 -0.16 -11.65
CA LEU A 90 1.66 -0.48 -12.76
C LEU A 90 2.09 0.77 -13.55
N ALA A 91 1.96 1.96 -12.95
CA ALA A 91 2.51 3.18 -13.52
C ALA A 91 4.00 2.98 -13.86
N GLU A 92 4.38 3.53 -15.00
CA GLU A 92 5.76 3.52 -15.52
C GLU A 92 6.30 2.12 -15.87
N GLN A 93 5.44 1.10 -15.90
CA GLN A 93 5.81 -0.23 -16.41
C GLN A 93 5.76 -0.29 -17.94
N LYS A 94 6.44 -1.29 -18.51
CA LYS A 94 6.45 -1.52 -19.96
C LYS A 94 5.06 -1.95 -20.44
N ASP A 95 4.72 -1.58 -21.67
CA ASP A 95 3.44 -1.94 -22.32
C ASP A 95 3.16 -3.45 -22.27
N GLU A 96 4.19 -4.30 -22.41
CA GLU A 96 4.06 -5.76 -22.30
C GLU A 96 3.52 -6.19 -20.92
N VAL A 97 3.99 -5.56 -19.83
CA VAL A 97 3.53 -5.85 -18.47
C VAL A 97 2.10 -5.36 -18.25
N ILE A 98 1.75 -4.21 -18.84
CA ILE A 98 0.39 -3.66 -18.78
C ILE A 98 -0.58 -4.59 -19.52
N LEU A 99 -0.21 -5.03 -20.72
CA LEU A 99 -1.00 -5.98 -21.51
C LEU A 99 -1.19 -7.31 -20.78
N ASP A 100 -0.13 -7.87 -20.19
CA ASP A 100 -0.22 -9.08 -19.38
C ASP A 100 -1.18 -8.91 -18.20
N ALA A 101 -1.21 -7.72 -17.57
CA ALA A 101 -2.14 -7.42 -16.49
C ALA A 101 -3.61 -7.39 -16.94
N GLU A 102 -3.89 -6.88 -18.15
CA GLU A 102 -5.23 -6.86 -18.73
C GLU A 102 -5.75 -8.27 -19.06
N LEU A 103 -4.84 -9.21 -19.33
CA LEU A 103 -5.16 -10.59 -19.71
C LEU A 103 -5.28 -11.55 -18.52
N CYS A 104 -4.96 -11.10 -17.30
CA CYS A 104 -5.01 -11.96 -16.10
C CYS A 104 -5.81 -11.33 -14.95
N GLU A 105 -6.51 -12.19 -14.23
CA GLU A 105 -7.18 -11.88 -12.98
C GLU A 105 -6.50 -12.64 -11.83
N VAL A 106 -6.26 -11.95 -10.72
CA VAL A 106 -5.74 -12.57 -9.49
C VAL A 106 -6.76 -12.37 -8.37
N ARG A 107 -7.02 -13.45 -7.63
CA ARG A 107 -7.99 -13.48 -6.53
C ARG A 107 -7.39 -14.12 -5.29
N VAL A 108 -7.80 -13.64 -4.12
CA VAL A 108 -7.55 -14.27 -2.82
C VAL A 108 -8.89 -14.74 -2.28
N GLY A 109 -9.16 -16.04 -2.37
CA GLY A 109 -10.51 -16.58 -2.21
C GLY A 109 -11.46 -15.96 -3.24
N ASP A 110 -12.55 -15.36 -2.77
CA ASP A 110 -13.54 -14.70 -3.62
C ASP A 110 -13.26 -13.21 -3.86
N PHE A 111 -12.13 -12.68 -3.41
CA PHE A 111 -11.81 -11.26 -3.55
C PHE A 111 -10.80 -11.04 -4.68
N PRO A 112 -11.12 -10.27 -5.74
CA PRO A 112 -10.13 -9.86 -6.72
C PRO A 112 -9.08 -8.96 -6.06
N SER A 113 -7.82 -9.05 -6.48
CA SER A 113 -6.76 -8.18 -5.98
C SER A 113 -5.83 -7.72 -7.10
N GLU A 114 -5.90 -6.43 -7.39
CA GLU A 114 -4.98 -5.78 -8.31
C GLU A 114 -3.58 -5.66 -7.73
N ALA A 115 -3.47 -5.48 -6.41
CA ALA A 115 -2.21 -5.42 -5.69
C ALA A 115 -1.39 -6.72 -5.86
N PHE A 116 -2.02 -7.89 -5.66
CA PHE A 116 -1.36 -9.18 -5.84
C PHE A 116 -0.94 -9.41 -7.30
N ARG A 117 -1.82 -9.06 -8.25
CA ARG A 117 -1.48 -9.12 -9.69
C ARG A 117 -0.27 -8.26 -10.00
N ALA A 118 -0.28 -7.00 -9.56
CA ALA A 118 0.81 -6.07 -9.79
C ALA A 118 2.12 -6.56 -9.18
N ALA A 119 2.10 -6.96 -7.90
CA ALA A 119 3.26 -7.48 -7.20
C ALA A 119 3.88 -8.69 -7.90
N TYR A 120 3.04 -9.62 -8.39
CA TYR A 120 3.50 -10.78 -9.15
C TYR A 120 4.14 -10.40 -10.49
N LEU A 121 3.57 -9.45 -11.21
CA LEU A 121 4.06 -9.03 -12.53
C LEU A 121 5.38 -8.26 -12.43
N VAL A 122 5.51 -7.33 -11.46
CA VAL A 122 6.71 -6.51 -11.28
C VAL A 122 7.75 -7.13 -10.32
N LYS A 123 7.48 -8.34 -9.81
CA LYS A 123 8.38 -9.14 -8.96
C LYS A 123 8.81 -8.45 -7.66
N THR A 124 7.94 -7.63 -7.09
CA THR A 124 8.17 -6.87 -5.85
C THR A 124 7.34 -7.44 -4.69
N PRO A 125 7.75 -7.29 -3.41
CA PRO A 125 6.93 -7.71 -2.29
C PRO A 125 5.67 -6.85 -2.11
N LEU A 126 4.68 -7.47 -1.46
CA LEU A 126 3.52 -6.79 -0.89
C LEU A 126 3.85 -6.32 0.53
N VAL A 127 3.36 -5.14 0.90
CA VAL A 127 3.34 -4.63 2.28
C VAL A 127 1.91 -4.52 2.76
N SER A 128 1.67 -4.79 4.04
CA SER A 128 0.34 -4.89 4.64
C SER A 128 0.27 -4.11 5.95
N LEU A 129 -0.96 -3.76 6.36
CA LEU A 129 -1.31 -3.25 7.68
C LEU A 129 -1.19 -4.32 8.78
#